data_AF-A0A1Z7Z7Z7-F1
#
_entry.id   AF-A0A1Z7Z7Z7-F1
#
_cell.length_a   1.000
_cell.length_b   1.000
_cell.length_c   1.000
_cell.angle_alpha   90.00
_cell.angle_beta   90.00
_cell.angle_gamma   90.00
#
_symmetry.space_group_name_H-M   'P 1'
#
loop_
_entity.id
_entity.type
_entity.pdbx_description
1 polymer ?
#
loop_
_entity_poly.entity_id
_entity_poly.type
_entity_poly.pdbx_seq_one_letter_code
_entity_poly.pdbx_strand_id
1 'polypeptide(L)' 'MRKLLRDKIIEVCNKKIEAKGTNVGLSFYAFFSNKNDNPEGLMEVAQWWIMTHKLDHFEKAVKIKKLVANL' A
#
# COMPACT_ATOMS: atom_id res chain seq x y z
N MET A 1 -11.65 1.39 -3.39
CA MET A 1 -10.96 1.21 -2.10
C MET A 1 -11.53 2.19 -1.09
N ARG A 2 -11.81 1.78 0.16
CA ARG A 2 -12.34 2.65 1.22
C ARG A 2 -11.39 3.80 1.54
N LYS A 3 -11.93 4.99 1.85
CA LYS A 3 -11.14 6.20 2.12
C LYS A 3 -10.10 6.00 3.23
N LEU A 4 -10.51 5.41 4.36
CA LEU A 4 -9.62 5.17 5.50
C LEU A 4 -8.42 4.27 5.15
N LEU A 5 -8.61 3.33 4.22
CA LEU A 5 -7.54 2.45 3.75
C LEU A 5 -6.59 3.19 2.79
N ARG A 6 -7.13 4.05 1.92
CA ARG A 6 -6.31 4.94 1.07
C ARG A 6 -5.44 5.87 1.91
N ASP A 7 -6.02 6.52 2.91
CA ASP A 7 -5.32 7.43 3.81
C ASP A 7 -4.17 6.69 4.54
N LYS A 8 -4.44 5.49 5.05
CA LYS A 8 -3.43 4.64 5.69
C LYS A 8 -2.28 4.25 4.76
N ILE A 9 -2.58 3.87 3.51
CA ILE A 9 -1.54 3.52 2.53
C ILE A 9 -0.65 4.74 2.25
N ILE A 10 -1.25 5.92 2.04
CA ILE A 10 -0.50 7.17 1.80
C ILE A 10 0.40 7.51 2.99
N GLU A 11 -0.12 7.40 4.22
CA GLU A 11 0.64 7.64 5.45
C GLU A 11 1.86 6.72 5.56
N VAL A 12 1.67 5.41 5.36
CA VAL A 12 2.76 4.43 5.41
C VAL A 12 3.77 4.67 4.30
N CYS A 13 3.34 4.96 3.08
CA CYS A 13 4.23 5.30 1.98
C CYS A 13 5.09 6.53 2.31
N ASN A 14 4.48 7.61 2.83
CA ASN A 14 5.21 8.80 3.25
C ASN A 14 6.26 8.48 4.32
N LYS A 15 5.88 7.78 5.39
CA LYS A 15 6.80 7.39 6.47
C LYS A 15 7.98 6.56 5.96
N LYS A 16 7.73 5.63 5.03
CA LYS A 16 8.79 4.79 4.47
C LYS A 16 9.70 5.57 3.52
N ILE A 17 9.16 6.50 2.73
CA ILE A 17 9.94 7.37 1.85
C ILE A 17 10.84 8.30 2.68
N GLU A 18 10.31 8.89 3.75
CA GLU A 18 11.07 9.75 4.65
C GLU A 18 12.22 8.98 5.32
N ALA A 19 11.96 7.77 5.79
CA ALA A 19 12.97 6.97 6.49
C ALA A 19 14.00 6.28 5.59
N LYS A 20 13.64 5.92 4.34
CA LYS A 20 14.45 5.05 3.47
C LYS A 20 14.69 5.60 2.06
N GLY A 21 14.21 6.81 1.77
CA GLY A 21 14.29 7.43 0.46
C GLY A 21 13.25 6.93 -0.54
N THR A 22 13.22 7.57 -1.70
CA THR A 22 12.20 7.38 -2.75
C THR A 22 12.26 6.02 -3.46
N ASN A 23 13.39 5.30 -3.34
CA ASN A 23 13.58 3.98 -3.94
C ASN A 23 13.10 2.82 -3.05
N VAL A 24 12.55 3.10 -1.86
CA VAL A 24 12.04 2.06 -0.96
C VAL A 24 10.93 1.24 -1.62
N GLY A 25 11.12 -0.08 -1.67
CA GLY A 25 10.13 -1.06 -2.11
C GLY A 25 9.23 -1.49 -0.95
N LEU A 26 7.93 -1.61 -1.20
CA LEU A 26 6.92 -2.07 -0.25
C LEU A 26 6.07 -3.17 -0.89
N SER A 27 5.64 -4.15 -0.09
CA SER A 27 4.57 -5.07 -0.43
C SER A 27 3.27 -4.59 0.22
N PHE A 28 2.10 -5.07 -0.24
CA PHE A 28 0.82 -4.70 0.38
C PHE A 28 0.70 -5.06 1.86
N TYR A 29 1.47 -6.05 2.34
CA TYR A 29 1.55 -6.37 3.76
C TYR A 29 2.12 -5.23 4.61
N ALA A 30 2.90 -4.32 4.02
CA ALA A 30 3.49 -3.19 4.75
C ALA A 30 2.45 -2.24 5.37
N PHE A 31 1.18 -2.31 4.94
CA PHE A 31 0.10 -1.47 5.45
C PHE A 31 -0.64 -2.07 6.66
N PHE A 32 -0.21 -3.24 7.14
CA PHE A 32 -0.85 -3.96 8.23
C PHE A 32 0.20 -4.35 9.28
N SER A 33 -0.12 -4.15 10.55
CA SER A 33 0.74 -4.57 11.67
C SER A 33 0.70 -6.09 11.83
N ASN A 34 -0.48 -6.68 11.68
CA ASN A 34 -0.71 -8.12 11.60
C ASN A 34 -1.77 -8.43 10.54
N LYS A 35 -1.63 -9.58 9.86
CA LYS A 35 -2.61 -10.07 8.87
C LYS A 35 -4.01 -10.31 9.45
N ASN A 36 -4.12 -10.52 10.75
CA ASN A 36 -5.37 -10.84 11.43
C ASN A 36 -6.10 -9.59 11.99
N ASP A 37 -5.47 -8.41 12.04
CA ASP A 37 -6.08 -7.22 12.65
C ASP A 37 -7.25 -6.68 11.83
N ASN A 38 -7.14 -6.76 10.50
CA ASN A 38 -8.16 -6.32 9.56
C ASN A 38 -8.08 -7.17 8.29
N PRO A 39 -8.55 -8.43 8.34
CA PRO A 39 -8.44 -9.36 7.22
C PRO A 39 -9.19 -8.87 5.99
N GLU A 40 -10.34 -8.23 6.15
CA GLU A 40 -11.09 -7.64 5.02
C GLU A 40 -10.31 -6.52 4.33
N GLY A 41 -9.69 -5.63 5.11
CA GLY A 41 -8.83 -4.58 4.58
C GLY A 41 -7.63 -5.16 3.84
N LEU A 42 -7.02 -6.22 4.38
CA LEU A 42 -5.92 -6.91 3.73
C LEU A 42 -6.33 -7.47 2.36
N MET A 43 -7.47 -8.16 2.30
CA MET A 43 -8.00 -8.72 1.05
C MET A 43 -8.38 -7.63 0.04
N GLU A 44 -8.92 -6.50 0.51
CA GLU A 44 -9.23 -5.34 -0.34
C GLU A 44 -7.96 -4.76 -0.99
N VAL A 45 -6.87 -4.58 -0.22
CA VAL A 45 -5.59 -4.14 -0.80
C VAL A 45 -5.00 -5.21 -1.71
N ALA A 46 -5.06 -6.49 -1.33
CA ALA A 46 -4.53 -7.58 -2.15
C ALA A 46 -5.23 -7.67 -3.51
N GLN A 47 -6.57 -7.51 -3.56
CA GLN A 47 -7.32 -7.47 -4.81
C GLN A 47 -6.93 -6.26 -5.66
N TRP A 48 -6.83 -5.08 -5.06
CA TRP A 48 -6.36 -3.88 -5.77
C TRP A 48 -4.94 -4.05 -6.32
N TRP A 49 -4.05 -4.63 -5.53
CA TRP A 49 -2.63 -4.83 -5.86
C TRP A 49 -2.43 -5.86 -6.98
N ILE A 50 -3.00 -7.05 -6.79
CA ILE A 50 -2.73 -8.24 -7.63
C ILE A 50 -3.65 -8.24 -8.85
N MET A 51 -4.95 -8.00 -8.67
CA MET A 51 -5.93 -8.16 -9.75
C MET A 51 -6.09 -6.89 -10.58
N THR A 52 -6.19 -5.73 -9.92
CA THR A 52 -6.47 -4.46 -10.61
C THR A 52 -5.21 -3.91 -11.28
N HIS A 53 -4.13 -3.74 -10.51
CA HIS A 53 -2.91 -3.12 -11.01
C HIS A 53 -1.80 -4.10 -11.39
N LYS A 54 -1.92 -5.38 -11.03
CA LYS A 54 -0.96 -6.45 -11.34
C LYS A 54 0.47 -6.05 -10.97
N LEU A 55 0.61 -5.49 -9.78
CA LEU A 55 1.88 -5.02 -9.24
C LEU A 55 2.77 -6.20 -8.84
N ASP A 56 4.09 -5.99 -8.91
CA ASP A 56 5.07 -6.97 -8.44
C ASP A 56 4.98 -7.19 -6.93
N HIS A 57 5.70 -8.20 -6.42
CA HIS A 57 5.72 -8.50 -4.98
C HIS A 57 6.19 -7.29 -4.15
N PHE A 58 7.09 -6.48 -4.71
CA PHE A 58 7.50 -5.19 -4.16
C PHE A 58 7.38 -4.10 -5.20
N GLU A 59 6.83 -2.95 -4.80
CA GLU A 59 6.73 -1.77 -5.63
C GLU A 59 7.28 -0.54 -4.91
N LYS A 60 7.79 0.43 -5.68
CA LYS A 60 8.29 1.68 -5.09
C LYS A 60 7.17 2.41 -4.38
N ALA A 61 7.42 2.86 -3.14
CA ALA A 61 6.44 3.61 -2.34
C ALA A 61 5.88 4.84 -3.06
N VAL A 62 6.70 5.52 -3.87
CA VAL A 62 6.26 6.66 -4.69
C VAL A 62 5.23 6.27 -5.76
N LYS A 63 5.37 5.08 -6.37
CA LYS A 63 4.43 4.56 -7.38
C LYS A 63 3.10 4.20 -6.71
N ILE A 64 3.15 3.49 -5.59
CA ILE A 64 1.96 3.09 -4.83
C ILE A 64 1.16 4.33 -4.40
N LYS A 65 1.82 5.31 -3.77
CA LYS A 65 1.20 6.57 -3.34
C LYS A 65 0.50 7.29 -4.50
N LYS A 66 1.15 7.38 -5.66
CA LYS A 66 0.57 8.03 -6.84
C LYS A 66 -0.67 7.30 -7.34
N LEU A 67 -0.66 5.96 -7.38
CA LEU A 67 -1.82 5.18 -7.79
C LEU A 67 -3.00 5.39 -6.83
N VAL A 68 -2.74 5.34 -5.52
CA VAL A 68 -3.79 5.49 -4.49
C VAL A 68 -4.36 6.91 -4.45
N ALA A 69 -3.54 7.94 -4.66
CA ALA A 69 -4.00 9.33 -4.70
C ALA A 69 -4.94 9.64 -5.89
N ASN A 70 -4.95 8.77 -6.91
CA ASN A 70 -5.78 8.92 -8.10
C ASN A 70 -7.06 8.04 -8.07
N LEU A 71 -7.33 7.34 -6.96
CA LEU A 71 -8.55 6.54 -6.73
C LEU A 71 -9.62 7.37 -6.04
#